data_AF-A0A2S2KSE7-F1
#
_entry.id   AF-A0A2S2KSE7-F1
#
_cell.length_a   1.000
_cell.length_b   1.000
_cell.length_c   1.000
_cell.angle_alpha   90.00
_cell.angle_beta   90.00
_cell.angle_gamma   90.00
#
_symmetry.space_group_name_H-M   'P 1'
#
loop_
_entity.id
_entity.type
_entity.pdbx_description
1 polymer ?
#
loop_
_entity_poly.entity_id
_entity_poly.type
_entity_poly.pdbx_seq_one_letter_code
_entity_poly.pdbx_strand_id
1 'polypeptide(L)' 'MGKYCENCGKYMKISELTHCSDECLLSGIKDSTSLSENGFNAISWDEKSDPWT' A
#
# COMPACT_ATOMS: atom_id res chain seq x y z
N MET A 1 -15.14 -11.39 15.25
CA MET A 1 -16.12 -11.07 14.20
C MET A 1 -15.34 -10.74 12.95
N GLY A 2 -15.63 -11.38 11.80
CA GLY A 2 -14.90 -11.12 10.55
C GLY A 2 -15.22 -9.75 9.93
N LYS A 3 -14.44 -9.34 8.92
CA LYS A 3 -14.63 -8.07 8.18
C LYS A 3 -14.60 -8.29 6.67
N TYR A 4 -14.97 -7.28 5.89
CA TYR A 4 -14.96 -7.36 4.43
C TYR A 4 -13.66 -6.81 3.85
N CYS A 5 -13.20 -7.38 2.74
CA CYS A 5 -12.05 -6.89 1.98
C CYS A 5 -12.35 -5.50 1.44
N GLU A 6 -11.43 -4.56 1.65
CA GLU A 6 -11.59 -3.16 1.24
C GLU A 6 -11.64 -3.00 -0.29
N ASN A 7 -10.98 -3.87 -1.04
CA ASN A 7 -10.96 -3.81 -2.50
C ASN A 7 -12.15 -4.54 -3.16
N CYS A 8 -12.41 -5.80 -2.78
CA CYS A 8 -13.37 -6.65 -3.50
C CYS A 8 -14.65 -7.00 -2.72
N GLY A 9 -14.79 -6.52 -1.48
CA GLY A 9 -15.99 -6.77 -0.66
C GLY A 9 -16.17 -8.23 -0.21
N LYS A 10 -15.17 -9.10 -0.37
CA LYS A 10 -15.23 -10.49 0.09
C LYS A 10 -15.19 -10.55 1.62
N TYR A 11 -16.05 -11.38 2.24
CA TYR A 11 -16.01 -11.60 3.69
C TYR A 11 -14.75 -12.38 4.10
N MET A 12 -14.06 -11.87 5.12
CA MET A 12 -12.83 -12.43 5.68
C MET A 12 -13.05 -12.76 7.14
N LYS A 13 -12.63 -13.97 7.53
CA LYS A 13 -12.77 -14.45 8.92
C LYS A 13 -11.79 -13.75 9.87
N ILE A 14 -10.64 -13.30 9.36
CA ILE A 14 -9.58 -12.64 10.13
C ILE A 14 -9.80 -11.13 10.07
N SER A 15 -10.16 -10.53 11.20
CA SER A 15 -10.47 -9.10 11.29
C SER A 15 -9.25 -8.18 11.26
N GLU A 16 -8.04 -8.72 11.37
CA GLU A 16 -6.80 -7.93 11.31
C GLU A 16 -6.43 -7.57 9.87
N LEU A 17 -6.72 -8.43 8.89
CA LEU A 17 -6.31 -8.26 7.49
C LEU A 17 -7.24 -7.35 6.70
N THR A 18 -6.76 -6.21 6.17
CA THR A 18 -7.58 -5.28 5.37
C THR A 18 -7.99 -5.82 3.99
N HIS A 19 -7.16 -6.70 3.40
CA HIS A 19 -7.36 -7.26 2.06
C HIS A 19 -7.35 -8.79 2.09
N CYS A 20 -8.07 -9.41 1.15
CA CYS A 20 -8.19 -10.87 1.08
C CYS A 20 -7.06 -11.56 0.31
N SER A 21 -6.23 -10.80 -0.41
CA SER A 21 -5.09 -11.28 -1.18
C SER A 21 -4.11 -10.14 -1.46
N ASP A 22 -2.86 -10.48 -1.78
CA ASP A 22 -1.83 -9.52 -2.19
C ASP A 22 -2.25 -8.73 -3.43
N GLU A 23 -2.96 -9.38 -4.36
CA GLU A 23 -3.53 -8.69 -5.53
C GLU A 23 -4.50 -7.58 -5.11
N CYS A 24 -5.38 -7.84 -4.14
CA CYS A 24 -6.33 -6.84 -3.66
C CYS A 24 -5.62 -5.67 -2.95
N LEU A 25 -4.55 -5.96 -2.21
CA LEU A 25 -3.73 -4.94 -1.57
C LEU A 25 -3.02 -4.05 -2.61
N LEU A 26 -2.41 -4.68 -3.62
CA LEU A 26 -1.66 -3.98 -4.66
C LEU A 26 -2.56 -3.18 -5.61
N SER A 27 -3.80 -3.62 -5.86
CA SER A 27 -4.78 -2.85 -6.64
C SER A 27 -5.05 -1.48 -6.02
N GLY A 28 -5.26 -1.41 -4.69
CA GLY A 28 -5.47 -0.13 -4.00
C GLY A 28 -4.26 0.81 -4.12
N ILE A 29 -3.05 0.25 -4.13
CA ILE A 29 -1.82 1.03 -4.29
C ILE A 29 -1.69 1.54 -5.74
N LYS A 30 -1.99 0.72 -6.75
CA LYS A 30 -1.94 1.12 -8.16
C LYS A 30 -2.86 2.31 -8.45
N ASP A 31 -4.07 2.29 -7.91
CA ASP A 31 -5.02 3.40 -8.11
C ASP A 31 -4.65 4.64 -7.30
N SER A 32 -3.91 4.48 -6.18
CA SER A 32 -3.34 5.60 -5.42
C SER A 32 -2.12 6.24 -6.07
N THR A 33 -1.54 5.62 -7.10
CA THR A 33 -0.35 6.11 -7.80
C THR A 33 -0.70 6.97 -9.03
N SER A 34 -1.74 7.81 -8.92
CA SER A 34 -1.61 9.11 -9.57
C SER A 34 -0.73 9.95 -8.66
N LEU A 35 0.59 9.81 -8.83
CA LEU A 35 1.54 10.82 -8.42
C LEU A 35 1.13 12.10 -9.16
N SER A 36 0.20 12.85 -8.57
CA SER A 36 0.11 14.28 -8.81
C SER A 36 1.54 14.79 -8.65
N GLU A 37 2.14 15.26 -9.75
CA GLU A 37 3.49 15.84 -9.81
C GLU A 37 3.72 16.97 -8.79
N ASN A 38 2.69 17.35 -8.04
CA ASN A 38 2.67 18.52 -7.18
C ASN A 38 2.75 18.22 -5.68
N GLY A 39 2.90 16.98 -5.23
CA GLY A 39 2.92 16.73 -3.79
C GLY A 39 3.40 15.37 -3.35
N PHE A 40 4.72 15.15 -3.32
CA PHE A 40 5.35 14.55 -2.14
C PHE A 40 6.87 14.71 -2.19
N ASN A 41 7.43 15.06 -1.03
CA ASN A 41 8.84 15.14 -0.74
C ASN A 41 9.50 13.76 -0.97
N ALA A 42 9.96 13.48 -2.19
CA ALA A 42 10.97 12.47 -2.40
C ALA A 42 12.25 12.98 -1.71
N ILE A 43 12.46 12.57 -0.47
CA ILE A 43 13.71 12.82 0.24
C ILE A 43 14.79 12.18 -0.62
N SER A 44 15.67 13.01 -1.21
CA SER A 44 16.80 12.50 -1.97
C SER A 44 17.65 11.67 -1.03
N TRP A 45 17.91 10.42 -1.41
CA TRP A 45 18.86 9.57 -0.70
C TRP A 45 20.24 10.23 -0.77
N ASP A 46 20.74 10.71 0.38
CA ASP A 46 22.10 11.20 0.51
C ASP A 46 23.05 10.00 0.63
N GLU A 47 24.21 10.05 -0.02
CA GLU A 47 25.25 9.00 -0.09
C GLU A 47 25.68 8.54 1.32
N LYS A 48 25.59 9.43 2.32
CA LYS A 48 25.82 9.12 3.74
C LYS A 48 24.84 8.13 4.38
N SER A 49 23.66 7.96 3.79
CA SER A 49 22.60 7.10 4.30
C SER A 49 22.55 5.76 3.59
N ASP A 50 23.52 5.48 2.71
CA ASP A 50 23.66 4.20 2.05
C ASP A 50 24.36 3.20 3.00
N PRO A 51 23.66 2.16 3.50
CA PRO A 51 24.27 1.16 4.38
C PRO A 51 25.27 0.24 3.65
N TRP A 52 25.43 0.40 2.33
CA TRP A 52 26.32 -0.39 1.48
C TRP A 52 27.55 0.37 0.98
N THR A 53 27.71 1.65 1.35
CA THR A 53 28.92 2.45 1.08
C THR A 53 29.81 2.50 2.32
#